data_AF-A0A139MHR1-F1
#
_entry.id   AF-A0A139MHR1-F1
#
_cell.length_a   1.000
_cell.length_b   1.000
_cell.length_c   1.000
_cell.angle_alpha   90.00
_cell.angle_beta   90.00
_cell.angle_gamma   90.00
#
_symmetry.space_group_name_H-M   'P 1'
#
loop_
_entity.id
_entity.type
_entity.pdbx_description
1 polymer ?
#
loop_
_entity_poly.entity_id
_entity_poly.type
_entity_poly.pdbx_seq_one_letter_code
_entity_poly.pdbx_strand_id
1 'polypeptide(L)'
;MLLLLLAVVIYAVLALATSYLLPFLSVPLVLLVIYALPLLLNFIVYKVQKGEWKFWTALVLPTVSVAAYLLFAYLTSSNGTWIEFAQMNMISDEDMQLDIALNLFDSSQILFISLLFYGVSLASHFISNKVSSKGVKHA
;
A
#
# COMPACT_ATOMS: atom_id res chain seq x y z
N MET A 1 -16.39 -10.96 4.67
CA MET A 1 -16.77 -9.69 5.34
C MET A 1 -15.90 -9.38 6.56
N LEU A 2 -15.82 -10.24 7.58
CA LEU A 2 -14.98 -10.01 8.78
C LEU A 2 -13.50 -9.74 8.44
N LEU A 3 -12.90 -10.52 7.53
CA LEU A 3 -11.51 -10.31 7.09
C LEU A 3 -11.27 -8.96 6.40
N LEU A 4 -12.27 -8.44 5.67
CA LEU A 4 -12.17 -7.13 5.02
C LEU A 4 -12.23 -6.02 6.06
N LEU A 5 -13.15 -6.13 7.03
CA LEU A 5 -13.24 -5.20 8.15
C LEU A 5 -11.93 -5.18 8.95
N LEU A 6 -11.36 -6.35 9.24
CA LEU A 6 -10.09 -6.47 9.94
C LEU A 6 -8.95 -5.81 9.14
N ALA A 7 -8.89 -6.01 7.82
CA ALA A 7 -7.91 -5.36 6.96
C ALA A 7 -8.02 -3.83 7.02
N VAL A 8 -9.23 -3.28 7.01
CA VAL A 8 -9.47 -1.84 7.18
C VAL A 8 -8.93 -1.33 8.50
N VAL A 9 -9.23 -2.03 9.60
CA VAL A 9 -8.74 -1.65 10.94
C VAL A 9 -7.20 -1.71 10.99
N ILE A 10 -6.60 -2.78 10.45
CA ILE A 10 -5.14 -2.92 10.38
C ILE A 10 -4.52 -1.76 9.60
N TYR A 11 -5.07 -1.41 8.44
CA TYR A 11 -4.54 -0.30 7.65
C TYR A 11 -4.70 1.06 8.30
N ALA A 12 -5.82 1.32 8.97
CA ALA A 12 -5.99 2.53 9.75
C ALA A 12 -4.98 2.62 10.90
N VAL A 13 -4.79 1.53 11.64
CA VAL A 13 -3.80 1.45 12.74
C VAL A 13 -2.38 1.64 12.21
N LEU A 14 -2.03 1.01 11.08
CA LEU A 14 -0.72 1.19 10.47
C LEU A 14 -0.49 2.64 10.05
N ALA A 15 -1.44 3.27 9.35
CA ALA A 15 -1.32 4.66 8.94
C ALA A 15 -1.14 5.59 10.15
N LEU A 16 -1.95 5.40 11.21
CA LEU A 16 -1.87 6.18 12.45
C LEU A 16 -0.53 5.95 13.17
N ALA A 17 -0.16 4.70 13.40
CA ALA A 17 1.08 4.35 14.11
C ALA A 17 2.31 4.86 13.35
N THR A 18 2.38 4.69 12.03
CA THR A 18 3.48 5.21 11.22
C THR A 18 3.50 6.73 11.23
N SER A 19 2.35 7.41 11.17
CA SER A 19 2.32 8.88 11.26
C SER A 19 2.85 9.40 12.60
N TYR A 20 2.52 8.72 13.71
CA TYR A 20 2.96 9.11 15.04
C TYR A 20 4.43 8.79 15.30
N LEU A 21 4.91 7.65 14.79
CA LEU A 21 6.28 7.19 15.00
C LEU A 21 7.26 7.72 13.94
N LEU A 22 6.77 8.43 12.91
CA LEU A 22 7.55 8.87 11.75
C LEU A 22 8.94 9.42 12.08
N PRO A 23 9.13 10.29 13.10
CA PRO A 23 10.45 10.84 13.44
C PRO A 23 11.50 9.81 13.86
N PHE A 24 11.07 8.61 14.28
CA PHE A 24 11.94 7.54 14.76
C PHE A 24 12.13 6.41 13.74
N LEU A 25 11.48 6.49 12.57
CA LEU A 25 11.56 5.46 11.54
C LEU A 25 12.67 5.79 10.53
N SER A 26 13.29 4.75 9.97
CA SER A 26 14.16 4.90 8.81
C SER A 26 13.36 4.89 7.51
N VAL A 27 13.91 5.47 6.43
CA VAL A 27 13.28 5.46 5.09
C VAL A 27 12.86 4.06 4.64
N PRO A 28 13.71 3.00 4.74
CA PRO A 28 13.30 1.66 4.34
C PRO A 28 12.11 1.14 5.14
N LEU A 29 12.02 1.48 6.43
CA LEU A 29 10.92 1.04 7.29
C LEU A 29 9.61 1.76 6.91
N VAL A 30 9.66 3.05 6.58
CA VAL A 30 8.50 3.78 6.05
C VAL A 30 8.04 3.17 4.72
N LEU A 31 8.97 2.87 3.81
CA LEU A 31 8.63 2.23 2.53
C LEU A 31 8.01 0.84 2.73
N LEU A 32 8.56 0.06 3.66
CA LEU A 32 8.04 -1.26 4.01
C LEU A 32 6.60 -1.16 4.53
N VAL A 33 6.33 -0.26 5.47
CA VAL A 33 5.02 -0.18 6.14
C VAL A 33 3.96 0.48 5.25
N ILE A 34 4.30 1.51 4.50
CA ILE A 34 3.32 2.27 3.70
C ILE A 34 3.07 1.64 2.32
N TYR A 35 4.06 0.98 1.72
CA TYR A 35 3.94 0.46 0.35
C TYR A 35 3.94 -1.07 0.32
N ALA A 36 4.92 -1.73 0.91
CA ALA A 36 5.08 -3.19 0.76
C ALA A 36 4.09 -3.99 1.62
N LEU A 37 3.89 -3.61 2.89
CA LEU A 37 3.03 -4.33 3.82
C LEU A 37 1.56 -4.36 3.37
N PRO A 38 0.97 -3.27 2.86
CA PRO A 38 -0.37 -3.31 2.28
C PRO A 38 -0.48 -4.24 1.07
N LEU A 39 0.54 -4.32 0.22
CA LEU A 39 0.55 -5.28 -0.89
C LEU A 39 0.51 -6.74 -0.39
N LEU A 40 1.33 -7.07 0.61
CA LEU A 40 1.37 -8.41 1.20
C LEU A 40 0.04 -8.78 1.86
N LEU A 41 -0.51 -7.87 2.66
CA LEU A 41 -1.80 -8.08 3.32
C LEU A 41 -2.93 -8.20 2.30
N ASN A 42 -2.94 -7.36 1.26
CA ASN A 42 -3.90 -7.47 0.15
C ASN A 42 -3.85 -8.86 -0.50
N PHE A 43 -2.65 -9.34 -0.78
CA PHE A 43 -2.44 -10.66 -1.38
C PHE A 43 -2.88 -11.81 -0.47
N ILE A 44 -2.54 -11.77 0.83
CA ILE A 44 -2.93 -12.80 1.80
C ILE A 44 -4.45 -12.87 1.92
N VAL A 45 -5.10 -11.72 2.15
CA VAL A 45 -6.56 -11.68 2.29
C VAL A 45 -7.22 -12.14 0.99
N TYR A 46 -6.73 -11.70 -0.18
CA TYR A 46 -7.21 -12.16 -1.47
C TYR A 46 -7.14 -13.68 -1.65
N LYS A 47 -6.04 -14.33 -1.24
CA LYS A 47 -5.84 -15.78 -1.37
C LYS A 47 -6.83 -16.60 -0.56
N VAL A 48 -7.28 -16.09 0.58
CA VAL A 48 -8.22 -16.80 1.48
C VAL A 48 -9.67 -16.69 0.98
N GLN A 49 -9.98 -15.71 0.12
CA GLN A 49 -11.34 -15.52 -0.41
C GLN A 49 -11.70 -16.52 -1.50
N LYS A 50 -12.99 -16.85 -1.57
CA LYS A 50 -13.58 -17.80 -2.55
C LYS A 50 -14.83 -17.20 -3.21
N GLY A 51 -15.16 -17.71 -4.40
CA GLY A 51 -16.34 -17.30 -5.15
C GLY A 51 -16.30 -15.81 -5.55
N GLU A 52 -17.46 -15.18 -5.61
CA GLU A 52 -17.63 -13.78 -6.04
C GLU A 52 -16.87 -12.78 -5.17
N TRP A 53 -16.72 -13.08 -3.88
CA TRP A 53 -15.96 -12.26 -2.94
C TRP A 53 -14.49 -12.11 -3.32
N LYS A 54 -13.93 -13.05 -4.08
CA LYS A 54 -12.54 -12.99 -4.54
C LYS A 54 -12.31 -11.81 -5.50
N PHE A 55 -13.24 -11.57 -6.42
CA PHE A 55 -13.19 -10.42 -7.32
C PHE A 55 -13.38 -9.11 -6.56
N TRP A 56 -14.41 -9.01 -5.71
CA TRP A 56 -14.65 -7.81 -4.91
C TRP A 56 -13.48 -7.48 -4.00
N THR A 57 -12.83 -8.48 -3.42
CA THR A 57 -11.64 -8.29 -2.59
C THR A 57 -10.47 -7.73 -3.40
N ALA A 58 -10.32 -8.15 -4.67
CA ALA A 58 -9.29 -7.60 -5.55
C ALA A 58 -9.51 -6.10 -5.87
N LEU A 59 -10.72 -5.56 -5.69
CA LEU A 59 -11.04 -4.14 -5.88
C LEU A 59 -11.08 -3.35 -4.57
N VAL A 60 -11.71 -3.89 -3.54
CA VAL A 60 -11.91 -3.19 -2.26
C VAL A 60 -10.60 -3.03 -1.51
N LEU A 61 -9.79 -4.08 -1.39
CA LEU A 61 -8.53 -4.02 -0.65
C LEU A 61 -7.55 -2.95 -1.15
N PRO A 62 -7.25 -2.85 -2.46
CA PRO A 62 -6.40 -1.76 -2.94
C PRO A 62 -7.03 -0.38 -2.72
N THR A 63 -8.36 -0.24 -2.78
CA THR A 63 -9.05 1.01 -2.42
C THR A 63 -8.74 1.40 -0.96
N VAL A 64 -8.82 0.45 -0.04
CA VAL A 64 -8.53 0.69 1.38
C VAL A 64 -7.04 1.01 1.58
N SER A 65 -6.12 0.35 0.87
CA SER A 65 -4.70 0.68 0.93
C SER A 65 -4.41 2.10 0.43
N VAL A 66 -5.03 2.53 -0.67
CA VAL A 66 -4.95 3.93 -1.15
C VAL A 66 -5.49 4.88 -0.09
N ALA A 67 -6.66 4.58 0.50
CA ALA A 67 -7.24 5.41 1.56
C ALA A 67 -6.33 5.51 2.79
N ALA A 68 -5.66 4.42 3.18
CA ALA A 68 -4.70 4.42 4.28
C ALA A 68 -3.45 5.24 3.97
N TYR A 69 -2.94 5.18 2.73
CA TYR A 69 -1.90 6.08 2.28
C TYR A 69 -2.33 7.54 2.35
N LEU A 70 -3.53 7.88 1.85
CA LEU A 70 -4.06 9.23 1.89
C LEU A 70 -4.25 9.72 3.33
N LEU A 71 -4.68 8.85 4.24
CA LEU A 71 -4.75 9.17 5.67
C LEU A 71 -3.36 9.46 6.25
N PHE A 72 -2.38 8.60 5.99
CA PHE A 72 -0.99 8.85 6.40
C PHE A 72 -0.46 10.18 5.83
N ALA A 73 -0.69 10.43 4.54
CA ALA A 73 -0.26 11.65 3.85
C ALA A 73 -0.93 12.89 4.45
N TYR A 74 -2.23 12.81 4.74
CA TYR A 74 -2.98 13.90 5.38
C TYR A 74 -2.42 14.23 6.76
N LEU A 75 -2.24 13.20 7.61
CA LEU A 75 -1.76 13.38 8.97
C LEU A 75 -0.35 13.97 9.01
N THR A 76 0.55 13.45 8.17
CA THR A 76 1.98 13.85 8.18
C THR A 76 2.26 15.14 7.41
N SER A 77 1.42 15.50 6.44
CA SER A 77 1.54 16.78 5.75
C SER A 77 0.91 17.91 6.58
N SER A 78 -0.21 17.65 7.27
CA SER A 78 -0.91 18.67 8.07
C SER A 78 -0.12 19.14 9.29
N ASN A 79 0.70 18.27 9.88
CA ASN A 79 1.56 18.59 11.02
C ASN A 79 3.02 18.90 10.63
N GLY A 80 3.35 18.94 9.32
CA GLY A 80 4.70 19.23 8.82
C GLY A 80 5.72 18.09 8.96
N THR A 81 5.39 17.01 9.67
CA THR A 81 6.34 15.92 9.99
C THR A 81 6.88 15.19 8.75
N TRP A 82 6.11 15.12 7.66
CA TRP A 82 6.59 14.53 6.42
C TRP A 82 7.73 15.34 5.80
N ILE A 83 7.62 16.67 5.80
CA ILE A 83 8.64 17.55 5.24
C ILE A 83 9.93 17.43 6.05
N GLU A 84 9.82 17.48 7.38
CA GLU A 84 10.97 17.28 8.28
C GLU A 84 11.64 15.92 8.05
N PHE A 85 10.84 14.85 8.00
CA PHE A 85 11.32 13.51 7.72
C PHE A 85 12.06 13.42 6.38
N ALA A 86 11.48 13.96 5.31
CA ALA A 86 12.06 13.93 3.98
C ALA A 86 13.40 14.68 3.94
N GLN A 87 13.45 15.88 4.52
CA GLN A 87 14.67 16.70 4.54
C GLN A 87 15.79 16.07 5.37
N MET A 88 15.49 15.45 6.51
CA MET A 88 16.49 14.78 7.35
C MET A 88 17.08 13.53 6.69
N ASN A 89 16.38 12.93 5.73
CA ASN A 89 16.78 11.68 5.09
C ASN A 89 17.17 11.84 3.62
N MET A 90 17.11 13.04 3.06
CA MET A 90 17.71 13.33 1.76
C MET A 90 19.22 13.20 1.87
N ILE A 91 19.80 12.33 1.05
CA ILE A 91 21.24 12.14 0.95
C ILE A 91 21.65 12.65 -0.42
N SER A 92 22.62 13.55 -0.46
CA SER A 92 23.26 14.01 -1.70
C SER A 92 24.76 13.94 -1.49
N ASP A 93 25.38 12.85 -1.95
CA ASP A 93 26.83 12.67 -1.99
C ASP A 93 27.29 12.42 -3.44
N GLU A 94 28.59 12.49 -3.71
CA GLU A 94 29.16 12.36 -5.07
C GLU A 94 28.75 11.05 -5.79
N ASP A 95 28.47 9.99 -5.03
CA ASP A 95 28.12 8.66 -5.54
C ASP A 95 26.61 8.32 -5.45
N MET A 96 25.82 9.02 -4.63
CA MET A 96 24.43 8.65 -4.34
C MET A 96 23.55 9.86 -4.02
N GLN A 97 22.45 9.96 -4.77
CA GLN A 97 21.38 10.92 -4.51
C GLN A 97 20.08 10.18 -4.16
N LEU A 98 19.56 10.43 -2.96
CA LEU A 98 18.26 9.96 -2.51
C LEU A 98 17.32 11.17 -2.39
N ASP A 99 16.48 11.36 -3.40
CA ASP A 99 15.43 12.37 -3.39
C ASP A 99 14.12 11.77 -2.87
N ILE A 100 13.54 12.41 -1.86
CA ILE A 100 12.25 12.05 -1.27
C ILE A 100 11.22 13.11 -1.68
N ALA A 101 10.08 12.69 -2.24
CA ALA A 101 9.02 13.61 -2.63
C ALA A 101 8.49 14.40 -1.42
N LEU A 102 8.57 15.73 -1.49
CA LEU A 102 8.11 16.59 -0.39
C LEU A 102 6.58 16.68 -0.29
N ASN A 103 5.87 16.44 -1.40
CA ASN A 103 4.41 16.48 -1.45
C ASN A 103 3.84 15.09 -1.72
N LEU A 104 3.27 14.46 -0.69
CA LEU A 104 2.60 13.15 -0.79
C LEU A 104 1.28 13.20 -1.59
N PHE A 105 0.70 14.40 -1.76
CA PHE A 105 -0.52 14.59 -2.55
C PHE A 105 -0.24 14.95 -4.01
N ASP A 106 1.02 14.90 -4.45
CA ASP A 106 1.29 15.13 -5.86
C ASP A 106 0.53 14.11 -6.73
N SER A 107 0.00 14.58 -7.86
CA SER A 107 -0.84 13.77 -8.74
C SER A 107 -0.08 12.55 -9.27
N SER A 108 1.21 12.71 -9.55
CA SER A 108 2.07 11.61 -9.98
C SER A 108 2.21 10.52 -8.91
N GLN A 109 2.35 10.92 -7.65
CA GLN A 109 2.47 10.03 -6.50
C GLN A 109 1.18 9.27 -6.21
N ILE A 110 0.03 9.97 -6.21
CA ILE A 110 -1.28 9.34 -6.02
C ILE A 110 -1.56 8.34 -7.14
N LEU A 111 -1.25 8.70 -8.39
CA LEU A 111 -1.40 7.82 -9.54
C LEU A 111 -0.50 6.58 -9.41
N PHE A 112 0.77 6.77 -9.05
CA PHE A 112 1.71 5.68 -8.82
C PHE A 112 1.20 4.69 -7.77
N ILE A 113 0.73 5.17 -6.63
CA ILE A 113 0.25 4.31 -5.54
C ILE A 113 -1.03 3.59 -5.93
N SER A 114 -1.94 4.27 -6.62
CA SER A 114 -3.15 3.66 -7.14
C SER A 114 -2.81 2.54 -8.10
N LEU A 115 -1.92 2.78 -9.05
CA LEU A 115 -1.46 1.76 -10.01
C LEU A 115 -0.72 0.61 -9.31
N LEU A 116 0.10 0.89 -8.30
CA LEU A 116 0.82 -0.13 -7.54
C LEU A 116 -0.16 -1.08 -6.84
N PHE A 117 -1.09 -0.55 -6.05
CA PHE A 117 -2.03 -1.37 -5.28
C PHE A 117 -3.06 -2.07 -6.16
N TYR A 118 -3.70 -1.36 -7.09
CA TYR A 118 -4.65 -1.99 -8.01
C TYR A 118 -3.97 -2.93 -8.99
N GLY A 119 -2.82 -2.56 -9.54
CA GLY A 119 -2.07 -3.35 -10.50
C GLY A 119 -1.70 -4.72 -9.93
N VAL A 120 -1.10 -4.77 -8.74
CA VAL A 120 -0.74 -6.03 -8.08
C VAL A 120 -1.98 -6.85 -7.72
N SER A 121 -3.04 -6.21 -7.21
CA SER A 121 -4.27 -6.89 -6.80
C SER A 121 -5.00 -7.52 -8.00
N LEU A 122 -5.19 -6.75 -9.08
CA LEU A 122 -5.83 -7.21 -10.31
C LEU A 122 -4.97 -8.22 -11.07
N ALA A 123 -3.65 -8.03 -11.13
CA ALA A 123 -2.75 -9.01 -11.72
C ALA A 123 -2.85 -10.36 -10.97
N SER A 124 -2.84 -10.32 -9.63
CA SER A 124 -3.06 -11.50 -8.79
C SER A 124 -4.41 -12.17 -9.09
N HIS A 125 -5.44 -11.37 -9.40
CA HIS A 125 -6.75 -11.87 -9.80
C HIS A 125 -6.74 -12.61 -11.14
N PHE A 126 -6.30 -11.94 -12.19
CA PHE A 126 -6.29 -12.50 -13.54
C PHE A 126 -5.36 -13.71 -13.66
N ILE A 127 -4.19 -13.68 -13.01
CA ILE A 127 -3.27 -14.83 -12.99
C ILE A 127 -3.92 -16.02 -12.28
N SER A 128 -4.53 -15.81 -11.10
CA SER A 128 -5.19 -16.89 -10.36
C SER A 128 -6.34 -17.53 -11.14
N ASN A 129 -7.15 -16.75 -11.85
CA ASN A 129 -8.27 -17.29 -12.64
C ASN A 129 -7.79 -18.05 -13.87
N LYS A 130 -6.74 -17.55 -14.55
CA LYS A 130 -6.14 -18.23 -15.71
C LYS A 130 -5.49 -19.56 -15.35
N VAL A 131 -4.86 -19.66 -14.18
CA VAL A 131 -4.32 -20.93 -13.67
C VAL A 131 -5.44 -21.90 -13.34
N SER A 132 -6.51 -21.42 -12.70
CA SER A 132 -7.68 -22.26 -12.37
C SER A 132 -8.37 -22.81 -13.62
N SER A 133 -8.51 -22.03 -14.70
CA SER A 133 -9.19 -22.49 -15.93
C SER A 133 -8.37 -23.49 -16.74
N LYS A 134 -7.04 -23.45 -16.65
CA LYS A 134 -6.16 -24.45 -17.27
C LYS A 134 -6.16 -25.80 -16.55
N GLY A 135 -6.39 -25.81 -15.23
CA GLY A 135 -6.41 -27.03 -14.42
C GLY A 135 -7.68 -27.89 -14.57
N VAL A 136 -8.76 -27.36 -15.14
CA VAL A 136 -10.07 -28.05 -15.25
C VAL A 136 -10.19 -28.88 -16.56
N LYS A 137 -9.15 -28.94 -17.39
CA LYS A 137 -9.20 -29.70 -18.66
C LYS A 137 -8.89 -31.20 -18.57
N HIS A 138 -8.71 -31.75 -17.37
CA HIS A 138 -8.50 -33.20 -17.19
C HIS A 138 -9.33 -33.71 -16.00
N ALA A 139 -10.59 -34.06 -16.27
CA ALA A 139 -11.39 -35.00 -15.50
C ALA A 139 -12.36 -35.68 -16.46
#